data_AF-A0A7X3F3T7-F1
#
_entry.id   AF-A0A7X3F3T7-F1
#
_cell.length_a   1.000
_cell.length_b   1.000
_cell.length_c   1.000
_cell.angle_alpha   90.00
_cell.angle_beta   90.00
_cell.angle_gamma   90.00
#
_symmetry.space_group_name_H-M   'P 1'
#
loop_
_entity.id
_entity.type
_entity.pdbx_description
1 polymer ?
#
loop_
_entity_poly.entity_id
_entity_poly.type
_entity_poly.pdbx_seq_one_letter_code
_entity_poly.pdbx_strand_id
1 'polypeptide(L)'
;MQQENTTAPPSAQAPDLFRLHRLHRGSLAAYSVARVLRESHEFGDDNPLTDRDQHGLMLALEFICYDLYAHHEAELELGEGGAQ
;
A
#
# COMPACT_ATOMS: atom_id res chain seq x y z
N MET A 1 -30.00 45.65 0.09
CA MET A 1 -28.89 44.96 -0.61
C MET A 1 -28.53 43.76 0.23
N GLN A 2 -28.98 42.56 -0.17
CA GLN A 2 -28.65 41.32 0.53
C GLN A 2 -27.30 40.82 0.00
N GLN A 3 -26.36 40.62 0.91
CA GLN A 3 -25.03 40.09 0.64
C GLN A 3 -25.18 38.58 0.47
N GLU A 4 -25.05 38.09 -0.76
CA GLU A 4 -25.00 36.65 -1.03
C GLU A 4 -23.72 36.09 -0.41
N ASN A 5 -23.89 35.30 0.64
CA ASN A 5 -22.82 34.53 1.27
C ASN A 5 -22.48 33.35 0.36
N THR A 6 -21.67 33.59 -0.67
CA THR A 6 -21.13 32.53 -1.53
C THR A 6 -20.05 31.79 -0.75
N THR A 7 -20.46 30.89 0.15
CA THR A 7 -19.55 29.89 0.71
C THR A 7 -19.12 28.99 -0.45
N ALA A 8 -17.93 29.25 -0.99
CA ALA A 8 -17.33 28.38 -1.98
C ALA A 8 -17.31 26.95 -1.42
N PRO A 9 -17.72 25.93 -2.20
CA PRO A 9 -17.61 24.55 -1.76
C PRO A 9 -16.13 24.26 -1.41
N PRO A 10 -15.85 23.45 -0.37
CA PRO A 10 -14.48 23.11 -0.03
C PRO A 10 -13.79 22.55 -1.27
N SER A 11 -12.64 23.12 -1.62
CA SER A 11 -11.85 22.64 -2.75
C SER A 11 -11.57 21.16 -2.50
N ALA A 12 -12.10 20.27 -3.34
CA ALA A 12 -11.73 18.87 -3.32
C ALA A 12 -10.20 18.82 -3.42
N GLN A 13 -9.53 18.41 -2.33
CA GLN A 13 -8.09 18.29 -2.33
C GLN A 13 -7.72 17.30 -3.43
N ALA A 14 -6.91 17.76 -4.39
CA ALA A 14 -6.44 16.90 -5.45
C ALA A 14 -5.73 15.68 -4.82
N PRO A 15 -5.98 14.47 -5.33
CA PRO A 15 -5.36 13.27 -4.78
C PRO A 15 -3.83 13.44 -4.81
N ASP A 16 -3.18 13.10 -3.71
CA ASP A 16 -1.72 13.12 -3.64
C ASP A 16 -1.16 12.00 -4.54
N LEU A 17 -0.88 12.37 -5.79
CA LEU A 17 -0.42 11.44 -6.84
C LEU A 17 0.89 10.75 -6.43
N PHE A 18 1.74 11.43 -5.66
CA PHE A 18 2.98 10.83 -5.16
C PHE A 18 2.67 9.66 -4.23
N ARG A 19 1.74 9.84 -3.27
CA ARG A 19 1.26 8.75 -2.40
C ARG A 19 0.64 7.62 -3.20
N LEU A 20 -0.26 7.94 -4.13
CA LEU A 20 -0.92 6.93 -4.94
C LEU A 20 0.08 6.08 -5.74
N HIS A 21 1.09 6.72 -6.33
CA HIS A 21 2.16 6.00 -7.04
C HIS A 21 3.02 5.16 -6.10
N ARG A 22 3.34 5.65 -4.90
CA ARG A 22 4.09 4.88 -3.89
C ARG A 22 3.31 3.63 -3.48
N LEU A 23 2.03 3.77 -3.14
CA LEU A 23 1.17 2.65 -2.76
C LEU A 23 1.02 1.65 -3.89
N HIS A 24 0.78 2.11 -5.11
CA HIS A 24 0.70 1.24 -6.28
C HIS A 24 1.98 0.42 -6.49
N ARG A 25 3.16 1.05 -6.38
CA ARG A 25 4.46 0.36 -6.50
C ARG A 25 4.68 -0.64 -5.38
N GLY A 26 4.35 -0.27 -4.14
CA GLY A 26 4.42 -1.16 -2.98
C GLY A 26 3.54 -2.40 -3.16
N SER A 27 2.27 -2.21 -3.51
CA SER A 27 1.33 -3.31 -3.76
C SER A 27 1.76 -4.20 -4.91
N LEU A 28 2.28 -3.62 -6.00
CA LEU A 28 2.81 -4.39 -7.12
C LEU A 28 4.03 -5.22 -6.70
N ALA A 29 4.94 -4.65 -5.93
CA ALA A 29 6.11 -5.37 -5.42
C ALA A 29 5.72 -6.52 -4.50
N ALA A 30 4.79 -6.29 -3.55
CA ALA A 30 4.25 -7.34 -2.68
C ALA A 30 3.62 -8.48 -3.49
N TYR A 31 2.78 -8.14 -4.48
CA TYR A 31 2.18 -9.13 -5.37
C TYR A 31 3.24 -9.93 -6.14
N SER A 32 4.25 -9.27 -6.71
CA SER A 32 5.32 -9.95 -7.44
C SER A 32 6.11 -10.91 -6.56
N VAL A 33 6.48 -10.51 -5.34
CA VAL A 33 7.19 -11.39 -4.39
C VAL A 33 6.33 -12.57 -3.99
N ALA A 34 5.06 -12.34 -3.63
CA ALA A 34 4.13 -13.40 -3.28
C ALA A 34 3.92 -14.39 -4.44
N ARG A 35 3.89 -13.89 -5.68
CA ARG A 35 3.78 -14.72 -6.88
C ARG A 35 5.00 -15.60 -7.07
N VAL A 36 6.21 -15.06 -6.92
CA VAL A 36 7.46 -15.83 -7.00
C VAL A 36 7.50 -16.93 -5.95
N LEU A 37 7.15 -16.62 -4.70
CA LEU A 37 7.09 -17.61 -3.61
C LEU A 37 6.07 -18.73 -3.88
N ARG A 38 4.91 -18.38 -4.43
CA ARG A 38 3.89 -19.37 -4.82
C ARG A 38 4.36 -20.24 -5.98
N GLU A 39 4.85 -19.63 -7.05
CA GLU A 39 5.35 -20.33 -8.23
C GLU A 39 6.52 -21.24 -7.85
N SER A 40 7.45 -20.80 -7.00
CA SER A 40 8.57 -21.61 -6.52
C SER A 40 8.11 -22.87 -5.76
N HIS A 41 7.05 -22.75 -4.96
CA HIS A 41 6.49 -23.87 -4.22
C HIS A 41 5.82 -24.91 -5.14
N GLU A 42 5.31 -24.50 -6.31
CA GLU A 42 4.69 -25.41 -7.28
C GLU A 42 5.71 -26.37 -7.94
N PHE A 43 7.02 -26.06 -7.88
CA PHE A 43 8.09 -26.91 -8.42
C PHE A 43 8.51 -28.05 -7.49
N GLY A 44 8.06 -28.09 -6.22
CA GLY A 44 8.41 -29.17 -5.28
C GLY A 44 9.92 -29.36 -5.14
N ASP A 45 10.42 -30.55 -5.50
CA ASP A 45 11.84 -30.91 -5.43
C ASP A 45 12.71 -30.16 -6.47
N ASP A 46 12.11 -29.65 -7.55
CA ASP A 46 12.79 -28.86 -8.59
C ASP A 46 12.72 -27.34 -8.30
N ASN A 47 12.46 -26.97 -7.03
CA ASN A 47 12.33 -25.57 -6.64
C ASN A 47 13.63 -24.78 -6.90
N PRO A 48 13.58 -23.72 -7.73
CA PRO A 48 14.76 -22.95 -8.09
C PRO A 48 15.26 -22.03 -6.95
N LEU A 49 14.48 -21.83 -5.88
CA LEU A 49 14.83 -21.00 -4.75
C LEU A 49 15.32 -21.83 -3.57
N THR A 50 16.48 -21.46 -3.04
CA THR A 50 16.97 -22.05 -1.80
C THR A 50 16.10 -21.60 -0.61
N ASP A 51 16.14 -22.34 0.50
CA ASP A 51 15.46 -21.94 1.74
C ASP A 51 15.85 -20.52 2.20
N ARG A 52 17.12 -20.15 1.98
CA ARG A 52 17.63 -18.81 2.27
C ARG A 52 16.97 -17.75 1.39
N ASP A 53 16.79 -18.01 0.11
CA ASP A 53 16.15 -17.09 -0.83
C ASP A 53 14.67 -16.92 -0.49
N GLN A 54 13.98 -18.03 -0.23
CA GLN A 54 12.58 -18.02 0.21
C GLN A 54 12.40 -17.23 1.50
N HIS A 55 13.28 -17.43 2.49
CA HIS A 55 13.24 -16.66 3.72
C HIS A 55 13.48 -15.17 3.49
N GLY A 56 14.46 -14.80 2.66
CA GLY A 56 14.72 -13.40 2.31
C GLY A 56 13.54 -12.74 1.60
N LEU A 57 12.87 -13.46 0.70
CA LEU A 57 11.67 -12.99 0.01
C LEU A 57 10.48 -12.84 0.96
N MET A 58 10.30 -13.75 1.92
CA MET A 58 9.26 -13.62 2.95
C MET A 58 9.49 -12.38 3.82
N LEU A 59 10.73 -12.11 4.24
CA LEU A 59 11.08 -10.89 5.00
C LEU A 59 10.84 -9.62 4.17
N ALA A 60 11.18 -9.63 2.88
CA ALA A 60 10.91 -8.50 1.99
C ALA A 60 9.40 -8.27 1.83
N LEU A 61 8.61 -9.34 1.69
CA LEU A 61 7.16 -9.26 1.61
C LEU A 61 6.55 -8.71 2.89
N GLU A 62 6.99 -9.20 4.05
CA GLU A 62 6.57 -8.70 5.37
C GLU A 62 6.82 -7.20 5.50
N PHE A 63 8.03 -6.75 5.15
CA PHE A 63 8.39 -5.33 5.21
C PHE A 63 7.48 -4.46 4.32
N ILE A 64 7.22 -4.87 3.09
CA ILE A 64 6.37 -4.13 2.16
C ILE A 64 4.93 -4.09 2.69
N CYS A 65 4.39 -5.22 3.15
CA CYS A 65 3.06 -5.30 3.72
C CYS A 65 2.92 -4.42 4.96
N TYR A 66 3.94 -4.36 5.82
CA TYR A 66 3.94 -3.49 6.99
C TYR A 66 3.92 -2.00 6.61
N ASP A 67 4.74 -1.57 5.64
CA ASP A 67 4.72 -0.16 5.17
C ASP A 67 3.37 0.22 4.59
N LEU A 68 2.74 -0.69 3.83
CA LEU A 68 1.38 -0.49 3.32
C LEU A 68 0.37 -0.40 4.48
N TYR A 69 0.38 -1.34 5.42
CA TYR A 69 -0.51 -1.33 6.59
C TYR A 69 -0.36 -0.03 7.40
N ALA A 70 0.87 0.35 7.76
CA ALA A 70 1.14 1.56 8.53
C ALA A 70 0.63 2.83 7.82
N HIS A 71 0.67 2.85 6.49
CA HIS A 71 0.07 3.94 5.72
C HIS A 71 -1.45 3.98 5.86
N HIS A 72 -2.12 2.83 5.70
CA HIS A 72 -3.58 2.76 5.82
C HIS A 72 -4.06 3.11 7.25
N GLU A 73 -3.33 2.67 8.28
CA GLU A 73 -3.63 3.06 9.67
C GLU A 73 -3.56 4.57 9.85
N ALA A 74 -2.51 5.23 9.35
CA ALA A 74 -2.39 6.68 9.43
C ALA A 74 -3.52 7.41 8.69
N GLU A 75 -4.01 6.88 7.57
CA GLU A 75 -5.17 7.44 6.86
C GLU A 75 -6.48 7.26 7.65
N LEU A 76 -6.66 6.12 8.33
CA LEU A 76 -7.81 5.87 9.19
C LEU A 76 -7.83 6.84 10.39
N GLU A 77 -6.70 7.00 11.08
CA GLU A 77 -6.56 7.94 12.21
C GLU A 77 -6.87 9.39 11.80
N LEU A 78 -6.41 9.82 10.62
CA LEU A 78 -6.70 11.15 10.08
C LEU A 78 -8.17 11.32 9.68
N GLY A 79 -8.81 10.25 9.20
CA GLY A 79 -10.22 10.24 8.83
C GLY A 79 -11.17 10.34 10.04
N GLU A 80 -10.80 9.73 11.16
CA GLU A 80 -11.57 9.78 12.42
C GLU A 80 -11.41 11.12 13.17
N GLY A 81 -10.23 11.76 13.06
CA GLY A 81 -9.95 13.06 13.70
C GLY A 81 -10.64 14.28 13.05
N GLY A 82 -11.21 14.14 11.85
CA GLY A 82 -11.88 15.23 11.13
C GLY A 82 -13.37 15.42 11.46
N ALA A 83 -13.94 14.58 12.32
CA ALA A 83 -15.37 14.53 12.64
C ALA A 83 -15.73 15.04 14.05
N GLN A 84 -14.80 15.68 14.77
CA GLN A 84 -15.02 16.25 16.11
C GLN A 84 -14.93 17.77 16.14
#